data_AF-A0A6J6WIM3-F1
#
_entry.id   AF-A0A6J6WIM3-F1
#
_cell.length_a   1.000
_cell.length_b   1.000
_cell.length_c   1.000
_cell.angle_alpha   90.00
_cell.angle_beta   90.00
_cell.angle_gamma   90.00
#
_symmetry.space_group_name_H-M   'P 1'
#
loop_
_entity.id
_entity.type
_entity.pdbx_description
1 polymer ?
#
loop_
_entity_poly.entity_id
_entity_poly.type
_entity_poly.pdbx_seq_one_letter_code
_entity_poly.pdbx_strand_id
1 'polypeptide(L)'
;MDAIRAMGGEAVANGSDIADWEGAQALIQTAVDTFGGLDVLVNNAGFLRDRMLFSSGEDEWDAVIRVHLKGHFAPARFASAYWREQSKNGVAVDGRIINTSSGAGLMGSVGQGAYSAAKAGIAAMTLVQSAEMSRYGVTSNAIAPAARTRMTEQVFADTMAAPEGDAFDVMAPENVAPLVVWLGSSESAAVTGRVFEVEGGIVSIADGWQHGPRRDKGARWEPSELGSVIADLLAEAPEPTPVYGAS
;
A
#
# COMPACT_ATOMS: atom_id res chain seq x y z
N MET A 1 -17.76 -14.12 -4.70
CA MET A 1 -18.38 -14.35 -6.03
C MET A 1 -19.89 -14.36 -5.93
N ASP A 2 -20.46 -15.27 -5.14
CA ASP A 2 -21.93 -15.45 -5.08
C ASP A 2 -22.65 -14.19 -4.58
N ALA A 3 -22.08 -13.47 -3.61
CA ALA A 3 -22.62 -12.18 -3.17
C ALA A 3 -22.67 -11.13 -4.29
N ILE A 4 -21.62 -11.02 -5.13
CA ILE A 4 -21.57 -10.07 -6.25
C ILE A 4 -22.65 -10.43 -7.28
N ARG A 5 -22.77 -11.71 -7.62
CA ARG A 5 -23.79 -12.21 -8.57
C ARG A 5 -25.21 -12.07 -8.03
N ALA A 6 -25.41 -12.29 -6.73
CA ALA A 6 -26.70 -12.09 -6.07
C ALA A 6 -27.14 -10.62 -6.08
N MET A 7 -26.18 -9.68 -6.12
CA MET A 7 -26.43 -8.25 -6.30
C MET A 7 -26.54 -7.82 -7.77
N GLY A 8 -26.52 -8.76 -8.72
CA GLY A 8 -26.65 -8.51 -10.16
C GLY A 8 -25.35 -8.15 -10.87
N GLY A 9 -24.20 -8.25 -10.20
CA GLY A 9 -22.89 -7.99 -10.80
C GLY A 9 -22.27 -9.22 -11.49
N GLU A 10 -21.25 -8.98 -12.30
CA GLU A 10 -20.45 -10.01 -12.96
C GLU A 10 -19.12 -10.23 -12.24
N ALA A 11 -18.68 -11.48 -12.15
CA ALA A 11 -17.40 -11.82 -11.53
C ALA A 11 -16.89 -13.16 -12.07
N VAL A 12 -15.56 -13.32 -12.06
CA VAL A 12 -14.82 -14.58 -12.27
C VAL A 12 -13.79 -14.77 -11.14
N ALA A 13 -13.52 -16.01 -10.72
CA ALA A 13 -12.47 -16.32 -9.76
C ALA A 13 -11.17 -16.68 -10.48
N ASN A 14 -10.05 -16.19 -9.95
CA ASN A 14 -8.71 -16.63 -10.31
C ASN A 14 -7.99 -17.02 -9.00
N GLY A 15 -7.47 -18.25 -8.93
CA GLY A 15 -6.82 -18.81 -7.75
C GLY A 15 -5.30 -18.80 -7.79
N SER A 16 -4.69 -18.03 -8.69
CA SER A 16 -3.23 -18.00 -8.85
C SER A 16 -2.54 -17.35 -7.65
N ASP A 17 -1.33 -17.81 -7.30
CA ASP A 17 -0.47 -17.07 -6.38
C ASP A 17 0.03 -15.80 -7.10
N ILE A 18 -0.33 -14.64 -6.56
CA ILE A 18 0.04 -13.32 -7.08
C ILE A 18 1.54 -13.02 -6.94
N ALA A 19 2.26 -13.78 -6.13
CA ALA A 19 3.70 -13.69 -6.00
C ALA A 19 4.44 -14.62 -6.98
N ASP A 20 3.73 -15.50 -7.67
CA ASP A 20 4.27 -16.26 -8.81
C ASP A 20 4.14 -15.43 -10.07
N TRP A 21 5.19 -15.45 -10.91
CA TRP A 21 5.28 -14.57 -12.07
C TRP A 21 4.21 -14.91 -13.11
N GLU A 22 4.06 -16.20 -13.41
CA GLU A 22 3.02 -16.72 -14.29
C GLU A 22 1.62 -16.51 -13.71
N GLY A 23 1.48 -16.65 -12.38
CA GLY A 23 0.22 -16.43 -11.68
C GLY A 23 -0.27 -14.99 -11.77
N ALA A 24 0.63 -14.03 -11.56
CA ALA A 24 0.35 -12.61 -11.75
C ALA A 24 -0.01 -12.26 -13.21
N GLN A 25 0.68 -12.86 -14.19
CA GLN A 25 0.31 -12.68 -15.60
C GLN A 25 -1.08 -13.25 -15.91
N ALA A 26 -1.37 -14.46 -15.42
CA ALA A 26 -2.64 -15.13 -15.62
C ALA A 26 -3.81 -14.35 -15.02
N LEU A 27 -3.60 -13.64 -13.89
CA LEU A 27 -4.60 -12.74 -13.31
C LEU A 27 -5.00 -11.63 -14.30
N ILE A 28 -4.02 -10.95 -14.90
CA ILE A 28 -4.28 -9.88 -15.88
C ILE A 28 -4.96 -10.45 -17.13
N GLN A 29 -4.48 -11.59 -17.62
CA GLN A 29 -5.08 -12.25 -18.79
C GLN A 29 -6.53 -12.67 -18.53
N THR A 30 -6.84 -13.14 -17.32
CA THR A 30 -8.22 -13.51 -16.95
C THR A 30 -9.17 -12.33 -17.08
N ALA A 31 -8.78 -11.13 -16.65
CA ALA A 31 -9.59 -9.93 -16.80
C ALA A 31 -9.84 -9.59 -18.28
N VAL A 32 -8.78 -9.61 -19.09
CA VAL A 32 -8.86 -9.31 -20.53
C VAL A 32 -9.72 -10.34 -21.27
N ASP A 33 -9.51 -11.64 -21.03
CA ASP A 33 -10.25 -12.71 -21.72
C ASP A 33 -11.73 -12.75 -21.32
N THR A 34 -12.04 -12.44 -20.06
CA THR A 34 -13.41 -12.55 -19.52
C THR A 34 -14.23 -11.30 -19.78
N PHE A 35 -13.64 -10.12 -19.58
CA PHE A 35 -14.36 -8.83 -19.58
C PHE A 35 -13.95 -7.92 -20.75
N GLY A 36 -13.00 -8.34 -21.57
CA GLY A 36 -12.53 -7.58 -22.74
C GLY A 36 -11.48 -6.51 -22.40
N GLY A 37 -11.10 -6.36 -21.13
CA GLY A 37 -10.12 -5.35 -20.72
C GLY A 37 -9.78 -5.38 -19.23
N LEU A 38 -8.98 -4.41 -18.83
CA LEU A 38 -8.59 -4.16 -17.44
C LEU A 38 -8.54 -2.65 -17.21
N ASP A 39 -9.31 -2.16 -16.24
CA ASP A 39 -9.35 -0.75 -15.88
C ASP A 39 -8.71 -0.49 -14.51
N VAL A 40 -8.97 -1.37 -13.54
CA VAL A 40 -8.54 -1.19 -12.14
C VAL A 40 -7.82 -2.44 -11.62
N LEU A 41 -6.64 -2.24 -11.04
CA LEU A 41 -5.91 -3.23 -10.25
C LEU A 41 -5.90 -2.81 -8.78
N VAL A 42 -6.45 -3.64 -7.90
CA VAL A 42 -6.35 -3.48 -6.44
C VAL A 42 -5.44 -4.55 -5.86
N ASN A 43 -4.25 -4.16 -5.42
CA ASN A 43 -3.32 -5.06 -4.74
C ASN A 43 -3.59 -5.06 -3.23
N ASN A 44 -4.25 -6.12 -2.74
CA ASN A 44 -4.63 -6.24 -1.33
C ASN A 44 -4.11 -7.52 -0.64
N ALA A 45 -3.69 -8.55 -1.40
CA ALA A 45 -3.27 -9.84 -0.84
C ALA A 45 -2.14 -9.69 0.20
N GLY A 46 -2.24 -10.45 1.30
CA GLY A 46 -1.33 -10.30 2.44
C GLY A 46 -1.63 -11.23 3.63
N PHE A 47 -0.66 -11.36 4.54
CA PHE A 47 -0.78 -12.07 5.82
C PHE A 47 0.31 -11.60 6.80
N LEU A 48 0.19 -11.97 8.09
CA LEU A 48 1.16 -11.61 9.13
C LEU A 48 2.03 -12.79 9.58
N ARG A 49 3.29 -12.48 9.92
CA ARG A 49 4.26 -13.34 10.63
C ARG A 49 5.05 -12.47 11.59
N ASP A 50 4.37 -12.02 12.64
CA ASP A 50 4.93 -11.03 13.55
C ASP A 50 6.01 -11.66 14.46
N ARG A 51 7.17 -11.01 14.46
CA ARG A 51 8.37 -11.36 15.20
C ARG A 51 9.14 -10.09 15.54
N MET A 52 9.72 -10.05 16.75
CA MET A 52 10.81 -9.12 17.01
C MET A 52 11.97 -9.41 16.06
N LEU A 53 12.73 -8.38 15.66
CA LEU A 53 13.80 -8.53 14.66
C LEU A 53 14.80 -9.65 15.01
N PHE A 54 15.17 -9.77 16.28
CA PHE A 54 16.10 -10.80 16.77
C PHE A 54 15.52 -12.22 16.82
N SER A 55 14.20 -12.36 16.64
CA SER A 55 13.49 -13.66 16.67
C SER A 55 12.89 -14.04 15.32
N SER A 56 13.08 -13.24 14.26
CA SER A 56 12.54 -13.52 12.94
C SER A 56 13.34 -14.61 12.23
N GLY A 57 12.66 -15.65 11.73
CA GLY A 57 13.26 -16.61 10.81
C GLY A 57 13.38 -16.07 9.38
N GLU A 58 14.29 -16.64 8.59
CA GLU A 58 14.46 -16.33 7.15
C GLU A 58 13.19 -16.67 6.36
N ASP A 59 12.63 -17.88 6.54
CA ASP A 59 11.40 -18.30 5.85
C ASP A 59 10.20 -17.38 6.16
N GLU A 60 10.09 -16.90 7.40
CA GLU A 60 9.01 -15.99 7.81
C GLU A 60 9.18 -14.61 7.13
N TRP A 61 10.40 -14.10 7.09
CA TRP A 61 10.75 -12.85 6.40
C TRP A 61 10.45 -12.95 4.90
N ASP A 62 10.98 -13.98 4.24
CA ASP A 62 10.83 -14.20 2.81
C ASP A 62 9.38 -14.39 2.42
N ALA A 63 8.59 -15.11 3.23
CA ALA A 63 7.18 -15.31 2.95
C ALA A 63 6.39 -14.00 2.98
N VAL A 64 6.68 -13.11 3.94
CA VAL A 64 6.05 -11.78 4.03
C VAL A 64 6.46 -10.89 2.86
N ILE A 65 7.76 -10.80 2.55
CA ILE A 65 8.26 -9.99 1.43
C ILE A 65 7.72 -10.51 0.09
N ARG A 66 7.68 -11.84 -0.09
CA ARG A 66 7.17 -12.48 -1.30
C ARG A 66 5.72 -12.11 -1.56
N VAL A 67 4.83 -12.31 -0.59
CA VAL A 67 3.39 -12.09 -0.83
C VAL A 67 3.03 -10.60 -0.85
N HIS A 68 3.61 -9.80 0.04
CA HIS A 68 3.32 -8.38 0.05
C HIS A 68 4.05 -7.64 -1.07
N LEU A 69 5.37 -7.53 -0.99
CA LEU A 69 6.10 -6.65 -1.90
C LEU A 69 6.16 -7.21 -3.33
N LYS A 70 6.62 -8.44 -3.50
CA LYS A 70 6.66 -9.07 -4.83
C LYS A 70 5.24 -9.29 -5.37
N GLY A 71 4.30 -9.69 -4.51
CA GLY A 71 2.91 -9.87 -4.89
C GLY A 71 2.13 -8.61 -5.26
N HIS A 72 2.58 -7.42 -4.85
CA HIS A 72 2.08 -6.15 -5.39
C HIS A 72 2.80 -5.76 -6.68
N PHE A 73 4.12 -6.01 -6.74
CA PHE A 73 4.93 -5.69 -7.91
C PHE A 73 4.52 -6.49 -9.14
N ALA A 74 4.36 -7.81 -9.02
CA ALA A 74 4.17 -8.69 -10.18
C ALA A 74 2.86 -8.38 -10.94
N PRO A 75 1.68 -8.31 -10.31
CA PRO A 75 0.45 -7.92 -11.00
C PRO A 75 0.52 -6.50 -11.59
N ALA A 76 1.07 -5.54 -10.83
CA ALA A 76 1.24 -4.17 -11.30
C ALA A 76 2.13 -4.11 -12.55
N ARG A 77 3.23 -4.87 -12.58
CA ARG A 77 4.10 -4.96 -13.75
C ARG A 77 3.35 -5.47 -14.99
N PHE A 78 2.52 -6.49 -14.87
CA PHE A 78 1.76 -7.01 -16.01
C PHE A 78 0.64 -6.06 -16.45
N ALA A 79 -0.10 -5.48 -15.51
CA ALA A 79 -1.12 -4.46 -15.79
C ALA A 79 -0.52 -3.23 -16.49
N SER A 80 0.62 -2.72 -16.00
CA SER A 80 1.35 -1.61 -16.61
C SER A 80 1.80 -1.91 -18.04
N ALA A 81 2.27 -3.13 -18.32
CA ALA A 81 2.63 -3.51 -19.68
C ALA A 81 1.41 -3.60 -20.61
N TYR A 82 0.30 -4.14 -20.14
CA TYR A 82 -0.97 -4.17 -20.86
C TYR A 82 -1.41 -2.74 -21.23
N TRP A 83 -1.53 -1.84 -20.25
CA TRP A 83 -1.95 -0.45 -20.50
C TRP A 83 -1.00 0.31 -21.42
N ARG A 84 0.32 0.14 -21.25
CA ARG A 84 1.31 0.72 -22.16
C ARG A 84 1.10 0.25 -23.61
N GLU A 85 0.78 -1.02 -23.81
CA GLU A 85 0.54 -1.56 -25.15
C GLU A 85 -0.79 -1.04 -25.74
N GLN A 86 -1.86 -0.97 -24.95
CA GLN A 86 -3.12 -0.33 -25.35
C GLN A 86 -2.90 1.12 -25.79
N SER A 87 -2.15 1.90 -25.00
CA SER A 87 -1.82 3.30 -25.32
C SER A 87 -1.04 3.42 -26.64
N LYS A 88 -0.07 2.54 -26.89
CA LYS A 88 0.67 2.51 -28.17
C LYS A 88 -0.20 2.19 -29.37
N ASN A 89 -1.19 1.34 -29.17
CA ASN A 89 -2.16 0.96 -30.21
C ASN A 89 -3.26 2.01 -30.40
N GLY A 90 -3.14 3.19 -29.77
CA GLY A 90 -4.07 4.31 -29.92
C GLY A 90 -5.37 4.15 -29.12
N VAL A 91 -5.44 3.16 -28.22
CA VAL A 91 -6.57 3.00 -27.30
C VAL A 91 -6.41 3.99 -26.15
N ALA A 92 -7.46 4.76 -25.86
CA ALA A 92 -7.49 5.62 -24.68
C ALA A 92 -7.47 4.75 -23.42
N VAL A 93 -6.50 5.01 -22.54
CA VAL A 93 -6.33 4.29 -21.28
C VAL A 93 -6.73 5.19 -20.13
N ASP A 94 -7.57 4.67 -19.24
CA ASP A 94 -7.96 5.30 -17.98
C ASP A 94 -7.70 4.32 -16.80
N GLY A 95 -6.45 3.86 -16.69
CA GLY A 95 -6.08 2.79 -15.77
C GLY A 95 -5.88 3.26 -14.32
N ARG A 96 -6.12 2.38 -13.35
CA ARG A 96 -5.97 2.65 -11.91
C ARG A 96 -5.22 1.53 -11.20
N ILE A 97 -4.21 1.90 -10.42
CA ILE A 97 -3.57 1.00 -9.46
C ILE A 97 -3.85 1.51 -8.05
N ILE A 98 -4.45 0.67 -7.21
CA ILE A 98 -4.64 0.93 -5.79
C ILE A 98 -3.85 -0.14 -5.02
N ASN A 99 -2.78 0.28 -4.35
CA ASN A 99 -1.95 -0.58 -3.52
C ASN A 99 -2.38 -0.50 -2.05
N THR A 100 -2.16 -1.56 -1.27
CA THR A 100 -2.39 -1.54 0.19
C THR A 100 -1.05 -1.44 0.93
N SER A 101 -0.70 -0.23 1.38
CA SER A 101 0.35 0.03 2.36
C SER A 101 -0.18 -0.17 3.80
N SER A 102 0.44 0.44 4.81
CA SER A 102 0.03 0.44 6.21
C SER A 102 0.81 1.50 6.98
N GLY A 103 0.25 2.04 8.07
CA GLY A 103 0.99 2.84 9.04
C GLY A 103 2.28 2.15 9.53
N ALA A 104 2.27 0.82 9.64
CA ALA A 104 3.47 0.04 9.95
C ALA A 104 4.61 0.22 8.94
N GLY A 105 4.31 0.46 7.66
CA GLY A 105 5.30 0.77 6.62
C GLY A 105 5.70 2.24 6.57
N LEU A 106 4.88 3.13 7.12
CA LEU A 106 5.12 4.58 7.11
C LEU A 106 5.94 5.02 8.32
N MET A 107 5.57 4.56 9.52
CA MET A 107 6.19 4.93 10.80
C MET A 107 6.96 3.77 11.47
N GLY A 108 6.83 2.55 10.96
CA GLY A 108 7.32 1.34 11.62
C GLY A 108 6.31 0.76 12.61
N SER A 109 6.46 -0.53 12.92
CA SER A 109 5.66 -1.21 13.96
C SER A 109 6.50 -2.24 14.71
N VAL A 110 6.50 -2.16 16.03
CA VAL A 110 7.25 -3.07 16.90
C VAL A 110 6.75 -4.49 16.70
N GLY A 111 7.68 -5.43 16.49
CA GLY A 111 7.34 -6.84 16.23
C GLY A 111 6.89 -7.14 14.80
N GLN A 112 6.92 -6.17 13.89
CA GLN A 112 6.45 -6.34 12.51
C GLN A 112 7.51 -5.97 11.46
N GLY A 113 8.79 -6.21 11.73
CA GLY A 113 9.90 -5.75 10.87
C GLY A 113 9.77 -6.11 9.37
N ALA A 114 9.45 -7.37 9.05
CA ALA A 114 9.25 -7.82 7.67
C ALA A 114 8.03 -7.15 7.02
N TYR A 115 6.94 -7.02 7.76
CA TYR A 115 5.70 -6.40 7.29
C TYR A 115 5.87 -4.90 7.08
N SER A 116 6.49 -4.20 8.03
CA SER A 116 6.89 -2.79 7.92
C SER A 116 7.77 -2.57 6.69
N ALA A 117 8.80 -3.39 6.48
CA ALA A 117 9.67 -3.30 5.30
C ALA A 117 8.89 -3.50 3.99
N ALA A 118 8.02 -4.51 3.92
CA ALA A 118 7.21 -4.77 2.73
C ALA A 118 6.26 -3.61 2.42
N LYS A 119 5.56 -3.08 3.44
CA LYS A 119 4.59 -1.99 3.28
C LYS A 119 5.28 -0.65 2.97
N ALA A 120 6.46 -0.39 3.53
CA ALA A 120 7.30 0.75 3.14
C ALA A 120 7.70 0.65 1.66
N GLY A 121 8.14 -0.54 1.22
CA GLY A 121 8.47 -0.81 -0.18
C GLY A 121 7.26 -0.60 -1.12
N ILE A 122 6.06 -1.00 -0.68
CA ILE A 122 4.82 -0.75 -1.42
C ILE A 122 4.52 0.75 -1.53
N ALA A 123 4.64 1.52 -0.43
CA ALA A 123 4.43 2.96 -0.46
C ALA A 123 5.40 3.66 -1.45
N ALA A 124 6.69 3.31 -1.39
CA ALA A 124 7.68 3.85 -2.32
C ALA A 124 7.40 3.42 -3.78
N MET A 125 7.03 2.16 -3.99
CA MET A 125 6.71 1.64 -5.32
C MET A 125 5.51 2.36 -5.94
N THR A 126 4.47 2.71 -5.16
CA THR A 126 3.34 3.51 -5.62
C THR A 126 3.77 4.84 -6.23
N LEU A 127 4.74 5.52 -5.60
CA LEU A 127 5.26 6.80 -6.11
C LEU A 127 5.95 6.62 -7.47
N VAL A 128 6.75 5.55 -7.61
CA VAL A 128 7.44 5.23 -8.87
C VAL A 128 6.45 4.84 -9.96
N GLN A 129 5.47 3.97 -9.65
CA GLN A 129 4.41 3.57 -10.58
C GLN A 129 3.65 4.80 -11.10
N SER A 130 3.29 5.72 -10.21
CA SER A 130 2.65 7.00 -10.57
C SER A 130 3.49 7.79 -11.58
N ALA A 131 4.77 7.99 -11.28
CA ALA A 131 5.67 8.75 -12.14
C ALA A 131 5.87 8.08 -13.52
N GLU A 132 6.10 6.76 -13.55
CA GLU A 132 6.38 6.01 -14.78
C GLU A 132 5.16 5.83 -15.69
N MET A 133 3.97 5.72 -15.10
CA MET A 133 2.75 5.32 -15.81
C MET A 133 1.81 6.47 -16.15
N SER A 134 1.98 7.65 -15.54
CA SER A 134 1.18 8.85 -15.80
C SER A 134 1.03 9.18 -17.30
N ARG A 135 2.12 9.08 -18.07
CA ARG A 135 2.13 9.35 -19.52
C ARG A 135 1.27 8.39 -20.36
N TYR A 136 0.82 7.28 -19.77
CA TYR A 136 -0.04 6.28 -20.41
C TYR A 136 -1.49 6.34 -19.89
N GLY A 137 -1.88 7.38 -19.15
CA GLY A 137 -3.24 7.53 -18.63
C GLY A 137 -3.53 6.63 -17.43
N VAL A 138 -2.52 6.27 -16.65
CA VAL A 138 -2.66 5.41 -15.46
C VAL A 138 -2.29 6.18 -14.20
N THR A 139 -3.14 6.14 -13.18
CA THR A 139 -2.82 6.62 -11.83
C THR A 139 -2.42 5.47 -10.92
N SER A 140 -1.54 5.74 -9.96
CA SER A 140 -1.19 4.79 -8.90
C SER A 140 -1.21 5.47 -7.54
N ASN A 141 -2.04 4.95 -6.63
CA ASN A 141 -2.16 5.43 -5.26
C ASN A 141 -2.11 4.25 -4.28
N ALA A 142 -1.91 4.54 -3.01
CA ALA A 142 -2.00 3.55 -1.95
C ALA A 142 -2.96 3.96 -0.85
N ILE A 143 -3.53 2.97 -0.19
CA ILE A 143 -4.24 3.13 1.08
C ILE A 143 -3.43 2.50 2.21
N ALA A 144 -3.53 3.06 3.41
CA ALA A 144 -2.98 2.56 4.66
C ALA A 144 -4.14 2.40 5.66
N PRO A 145 -4.87 1.27 5.60
CA PRO A 145 -6.08 1.10 6.38
C PRO A 145 -5.79 0.79 7.85
N ALA A 146 -6.63 1.33 8.74
CA ALA A 146 -6.88 0.81 10.07
C ALA A 146 -8.30 0.25 10.10
N ALA A 147 -8.40 -1.08 10.15
CA ALA A 147 -9.68 -1.79 10.15
C ALA A 147 -9.55 -3.12 10.88
N ARG A 148 -10.67 -3.59 11.42
CA ARG A 148 -10.84 -4.94 11.97
C ARG A 148 -10.91 -5.93 10.82
N THR A 149 -9.91 -6.79 10.76
CA THR A 149 -9.81 -7.89 9.80
C THR A 149 -9.30 -9.12 10.55
N ARG A 150 -9.38 -10.30 9.92
CA ARG A 150 -8.75 -11.51 10.47
C ARG A 150 -7.25 -11.33 10.84
N MET A 151 -6.55 -10.36 10.24
CA MET A 151 -5.16 -10.03 10.58
C MET A 151 -5.03 -9.17 11.85
N THR A 152 -6.01 -8.33 12.17
CA THR A 152 -5.91 -7.31 13.25
C THR A 152 -6.74 -7.65 14.48
N GLU A 153 -7.76 -8.52 14.35
CA GLU A 153 -8.65 -8.94 15.44
C GLU A 153 -7.92 -9.56 16.63
N GLN A 154 -6.83 -10.31 16.40
CA GLN A 154 -6.08 -10.95 17.48
C GLN A 154 -5.03 -10.05 18.11
N VAL A 155 -4.45 -9.11 17.33
CA VAL A 155 -3.34 -8.27 17.76
C VAL A 155 -3.84 -7.03 18.52
N PHE A 156 -5.01 -6.50 18.14
CA PHE A 156 -5.60 -5.29 18.72
C PHE A 156 -7.03 -5.54 19.21
N ALA A 157 -7.28 -6.69 19.84
CA ALA A 157 -8.63 -7.18 20.16
C ALA A 157 -9.54 -6.16 20.85
N ASP A 158 -9.03 -5.39 21.81
CA ASP A 158 -9.82 -4.39 22.54
C ASP A 158 -10.14 -3.15 21.69
N THR A 159 -9.18 -2.66 20.91
CA THR A 159 -9.36 -1.52 19.99
C THR A 159 -10.22 -1.89 18.78
N MET A 160 -10.20 -3.17 18.42
CA MET A 160 -10.93 -3.76 17.31
C MET A 160 -12.15 -4.54 17.83
N ALA A 161 -12.81 -4.12 18.91
CA ALA A 161 -14.07 -4.75 19.34
C ALA A 161 -15.27 -4.14 18.60
N ALA A 162 -16.21 -4.98 18.14
CA ALA A 162 -17.45 -4.50 17.52
C ALA A 162 -18.28 -3.73 18.55
N PRO A 163 -18.88 -2.59 18.17
CA PRO A 163 -19.80 -1.91 19.08
C PRO A 163 -21.05 -2.78 19.31
N GLU A 164 -21.67 -2.61 20.47
CA GLU A 164 -22.97 -3.23 20.76
C GLU A 164 -24.10 -2.45 20.06
N GLY A 165 -25.12 -3.17 19.58
CA GLY A 165 -26.32 -2.58 18.95
C GLY A 165 -26.06 -1.97 17.56
N ASP A 166 -26.82 -0.93 17.21
CA ASP A 166 -26.81 -0.30 15.88
C ASP A 166 -25.81 0.88 15.76
N ALA A 167 -24.84 0.96 16.66
CA ALA A 167 -23.82 2.02 16.62
C ALA A 167 -22.87 1.82 15.43
N PHE A 168 -22.34 2.93 14.90
CA PHE A 168 -21.41 2.90 13.77
C PHE A 168 -20.13 2.15 14.17
N ASP A 169 -19.85 1.04 13.47
CA ASP A 169 -18.63 0.27 13.66
C ASP A 169 -17.48 0.94 12.89
N VAL A 170 -16.72 1.78 13.60
CA VAL A 170 -15.57 2.51 13.07
C VAL A 170 -14.56 1.56 12.41
N MET A 171 -14.36 0.38 13.00
CA MET A 171 -13.36 -0.57 12.55
C MET A 171 -13.89 -1.55 11.50
N ALA A 172 -15.14 -1.42 11.05
CA ALA A 172 -15.68 -2.26 9.98
C ALA A 172 -14.84 -2.11 8.70
N PRO A 173 -14.33 -3.21 8.10
CA PRO A 173 -13.47 -3.14 6.90
C PRO A 173 -14.20 -2.55 5.69
N GLU A 174 -15.54 -2.60 5.69
CA GLU A 174 -16.41 -1.98 4.69
C GLU A 174 -16.19 -0.47 4.60
N ASN A 175 -15.72 0.19 5.68
CA ASN A 175 -15.46 1.62 5.69
C ASN A 175 -14.27 2.02 4.81
N VAL A 176 -13.38 1.08 4.45
CA VAL A 176 -12.23 1.34 3.55
C VAL A 176 -12.66 1.29 2.08
N ALA A 177 -13.67 0.47 1.75
CA ALA A 177 -14.07 0.21 0.37
C ALA A 177 -14.51 1.47 -0.43
N PRO A 178 -15.24 2.46 0.14
CA PRO A 178 -15.63 3.66 -0.59
C PRO A 178 -14.47 4.42 -1.22
N LEU A 179 -13.35 4.61 -0.50
CA LEU A 179 -12.18 5.29 -1.06
C LEU A 179 -11.54 4.48 -2.18
N VAL A 180 -11.44 3.16 -2.03
CA VAL A 180 -10.89 2.27 -3.06
C VAL A 180 -11.71 2.35 -4.34
N VAL A 181 -13.05 2.33 -4.23
CA VAL A 181 -13.96 2.47 -5.36
C VAL A 181 -13.81 3.85 -6.03
N TRP A 182 -13.73 4.92 -5.24
CA TRP A 182 -13.55 6.27 -5.78
C TRP A 182 -12.20 6.43 -6.52
N LEU A 183 -11.11 5.90 -5.95
CA LEU A 183 -9.79 5.85 -6.61
C LEU A 183 -9.78 4.96 -7.86
N GLY A 184 -10.73 4.03 -7.99
CA GLY A 184 -10.94 3.23 -9.20
C GLY A 184 -11.75 3.94 -10.28
N SER A 185 -12.31 5.13 -10.01
CA SER A 185 -13.21 5.82 -10.93
C SER A 185 -12.50 6.77 -11.90
N SER A 186 -13.19 7.17 -12.95
CA SER A 186 -12.74 8.23 -13.88
C SER A 186 -12.61 9.60 -13.20
N GLU A 187 -13.39 9.88 -12.15
CA GLU A 187 -13.31 11.14 -11.39
C GLU A 187 -11.95 11.31 -10.71
N SER A 188 -11.29 10.21 -10.35
CA SER A 188 -9.97 10.24 -9.69
C SER A 188 -8.78 10.43 -10.65
N ALA A 189 -9.00 10.72 -11.93
CA ALA A 189 -7.93 10.78 -12.96
C ALA A 189 -6.78 11.76 -12.64
N ALA A 190 -7.04 12.80 -11.83
CA ALA A 190 -6.03 13.77 -11.40
C ALA A 190 -5.26 13.36 -10.12
N VAL A 191 -5.67 12.27 -9.45
CA VAL A 191 -5.09 11.83 -8.18
C VAL A 191 -4.13 10.69 -8.44
N THR A 192 -2.84 10.94 -8.26
CA THR A 192 -1.79 9.91 -8.41
C THR A 192 -0.62 10.19 -7.46
N GLY A 193 0.12 9.14 -7.08
CA GLY A 193 1.28 9.22 -6.20
C GLY A 193 0.95 9.61 -4.76
N ARG A 194 -0.28 9.32 -4.30
CA ARG A 194 -0.71 9.61 -2.93
C ARG A 194 -0.82 8.33 -2.10
N VAL A 195 -0.60 8.47 -0.80
CA VAL A 195 -0.89 7.45 0.21
C VAL A 195 -1.97 8.03 1.14
N PHE A 196 -3.09 7.32 1.27
CA PHE A 196 -4.20 7.72 2.12
C PHE A 196 -4.30 6.83 3.35
N GLU A 197 -4.33 7.39 4.54
CA GLU A 197 -4.70 6.64 5.75
C GLU A 197 -6.22 6.69 5.90
N VAL A 198 -6.83 5.54 6.24
CA VAL A 198 -8.29 5.39 6.28
C VAL A 198 -8.72 4.57 7.49
N GLU A 199 -9.64 5.12 8.28
CA GLU A 199 -10.24 4.48 9.46
C GLU A 199 -11.66 4.99 9.64
N GLY A 200 -12.67 4.10 9.63
CA GLY A 200 -14.07 4.53 9.76
C GLY A 200 -14.46 5.62 8.77
N GLY A 201 -14.85 6.80 9.29
CA GLY A 201 -15.17 7.98 8.48
C GLY A 201 -13.99 8.92 8.19
N ILE A 202 -12.78 8.58 8.62
CA ILE A 202 -11.59 9.41 8.49
C ILE A 202 -10.82 9.00 7.23
N VAL A 203 -10.49 10.00 6.41
CA VAL A 203 -9.54 9.88 5.30
C VAL A 203 -8.52 11.00 5.45
N SER A 204 -7.25 10.64 5.62
CA SER A 204 -6.14 11.60 5.65
C SER A 204 -5.10 11.24 4.60
N ILE A 205 -4.22 12.19 4.30
CA ILE A 205 -3.09 11.96 3.41
C ILE A 205 -1.85 11.76 4.29
N ALA A 206 -1.12 10.67 4.06
CA ALA A 206 0.21 10.51 4.62
C ALA A 206 1.21 11.35 3.82
N ASP A 207 1.91 12.24 4.52
CA ASP A 207 3.03 12.97 3.95
C ASP A 207 4.23 12.04 3.75
N GLY A 208 4.94 12.20 2.62
CA GLY A 208 6.16 11.46 2.34
C GLY A 208 7.38 12.05 3.05
N TRP A 209 8.53 11.37 2.94
CA TRP A 209 9.82 11.89 3.41
C TRP A 209 10.12 13.28 2.83
N GLN A 210 10.49 14.23 3.71
CA GLN A 210 10.79 15.63 3.35
C GLN A 210 12.26 15.96 3.58
N HIS A 211 12.75 17.02 2.91
CA HIS A 211 14.04 17.60 3.23
C HIS A 211 13.94 18.39 4.55
N GLY A 212 14.63 17.90 5.59
CA GLY A 212 14.74 18.58 6.88
C GLY A 212 15.81 19.69 6.92
N PRO A 213 16.13 20.19 8.12
CA PRO A 213 17.22 21.14 8.32
C PRO A 213 18.56 20.62 7.76
N ARG A 214 19.40 21.53 7.26
CA ARG A 214 20.70 21.21 6.65
C ARG A 214 21.80 22.10 7.20
N ARG A 215 23.02 21.56 7.25
CA ARG A 215 24.26 22.29 7.51
C ARG A 215 25.27 21.98 6.41
N ASP A 216 25.91 23.03 5.91
CA ASP A 216 26.95 22.93 4.89
C ASP A 216 28.25 23.53 5.47
N LYS A 217 29.30 22.71 5.58
CA LYS A 217 30.63 23.16 5.98
C LYS A 217 31.37 23.85 4.83
N GLY A 218 30.96 23.60 3.59
CA GLY A 218 31.75 23.91 2.39
C GLY A 218 33.05 23.09 2.28
N ALA A 219 33.21 22.06 3.11
CA ALA A 219 34.38 21.18 3.18
C ALA A 219 34.00 19.84 3.83
N ARG A 220 34.96 18.91 3.90
CA ARG A 220 34.77 17.63 4.60
C ARG A 220 34.67 17.87 6.12
N TRP A 221 33.65 17.28 6.76
CA TRP A 221 33.52 17.22 8.21
C TRP A 221 34.58 16.30 8.83
N GLU A 222 35.12 16.67 9.97
CA GLU A 222 35.84 15.74 10.84
C GLU A 222 34.82 15.09 11.80
N PRO A 223 34.91 13.78 12.11
CA PRO A 223 33.92 13.10 12.95
C PRO A 223 33.71 13.77 14.32
N SER A 224 34.75 14.37 14.89
CA SER A 224 34.70 15.06 16.17
C SER A 224 33.88 16.35 16.16
N GLU A 225 33.62 16.95 14.99
CA GLU A 225 32.83 18.18 14.87
C GLU A 225 31.32 17.92 14.81
N LEU A 226 30.92 16.68 14.48
CA LEU A 226 29.52 16.37 14.19
C LEU A 226 28.63 16.34 15.42
N GLY A 227 29.18 16.21 16.63
CA GLY A 227 28.38 16.13 17.86
C GLY A 227 27.44 17.33 18.03
N SER A 228 27.98 18.55 17.98
CA SER A 228 27.15 19.77 18.10
C SER A 228 26.29 20.01 16.86
N VAL A 229 26.82 19.71 15.67
CA VAL A 229 26.09 19.87 14.40
C VAL A 229 24.83 19.01 14.37
N ILE A 230 24.92 17.75 14.80
CA ILE A 230 23.77 16.85 14.86
C ILE A 230 22.80 17.27 15.96
N ALA A 231 23.28 17.71 17.12
CA ALA A 231 22.40 18.22 18.19
C ALA A 231 21.55 19.42 17.72
N ASP A 232 22.16 20.38 17.02
CA ASP A 232 21.46 21.54 16.46
C ASP A 232 20.42 21.13 15.40
N LEU A 233 20.79 20.20 14.51
CA LEU A 233 19.87 19.68 13.49
C LEU A 233 18.66 18.96 14.10
N LEU A 234 18.86 18.17 15.16
CA LEU A 234 17.77 17.48 15.86
C LEU A 234 16.86 18.44 16.60
N ALA A 235 17.39 19.53 17.17
CA ALA A 235 16.59 20.55 17.84
C ALA A 235 15.72 21.38 16.87
N GLU A 236 16.11 21.48 15.60
CA GLU A 236 15.35 22.16 14.53
C GLU A 236 14.37 21.24 13.78
N ALA A 237 14.64 19.94 13.77
CA ALA A 237 13.82 18.98 13.03
C ALA A 237 12.46 18.77 13.72
N PRO A 238 11.38 18.53 12.96
CA PRO A 238 10.12 18.12 13.55
C PRO A 238 10.28 16.76 14.23
N GLU A 239 9.63 16.60 15.38
CA GLU A 239 9.56 15.30 16.06
C GLU A 239 8.90 14.26 15.14
N PRO A 240 9.53 13.08 14.95
CA PRO A 240 8.95 12.04 14.13
C PRO A 240 7.70 11.46 14.80
N THR A 241 6.70 11.09 13.99
CA THR A 241 5.57 10.28 14.48
C THR A 241 6.10 9.00 15.12
N PRO A 242 5.67 8.64 16.34
CA PRO A 242 6.16 7.44 17.01
C PRO A 242 5.92 6.16 16.22
N VAL A 243 6.84 5.21 16.35
CA VAL A 243 6.69 3.84 15.86
C VAL A 243 5.51 3.19 16.59
N TYR A 244 4.63 2.49 15.86
CA TYR A 244 3.50 1.80 16.48
C TYR A 244 3.99 0.74 17.48
N GLY A 245 3.43 0.74 18.69
CA GLY A 245 3.80 -0.19 19.76
C GLY A 245 5.11 0.16 20.49
N ALA A 246 5.74 1.30 20.19
CA ALA A 246 6.83 1.83 20.99
C ALA A 246 6.29 2.62 22.19
N SER A 247 6.96 2.48 23.35
CA SER A 247 6.69 3.20 24.60
C SER A 247 7.49 4.49 24.71
#